data_AF-A0A830HE85-F1
#
_entry.id   AF-A0A830HE85-F1
#
_cell.length_a   1.000
_cell.length_b   1.000
_cell.length_c   1.000
_cell.angle_alpha   90.00
_cell.angle_beta   90.00
_cell.angle_gamma   90.00
#
_symmetry.space_group_name_H-M   'P 1'
#
loop_
_entity.id
_entity.type
_entity.pdbx_description
1 polymer ?
#
loop_
_entity_poly.entity_id
_entity_poly.type
_entity_poly.pdbx_seq_one_letter_code
_entity_poly.pdbx_strand_id
1 'polypeptide(L)'
;MATHILTFHRGQALNKLTRRRASLVVSASSSSDKQVVLVCQNKECKQRGARRTLKCALALAETLNVQVEEQDCFGDCAMGPNISVNEKMFYGCKTPDKIAAAFATVEGIDADAVDEARTAYENSLQ
;
A
#
# COMPACT_ATOMS: atom_id res chain seq x y z
N MET A 1 -52.76 -43.19 -12.69
CA MET A 1 -51.47 -43.63 -12.14
C MET A 1 -51.10 -42.68 -11.01
N ALA A 2 -50.77 -43.27 -9.85
CA ALA A 2 -49.98 -42.73 -8.72
C ALA A 2 -50.26 -41.32 -8.17
N THR A 3 -50.93 -41.31 -7.02
CA THR A 3 -50.72 -40.49 -5.81
C THR A 3 -49.25 -40.15 -5.52
N HIS A 4 -48.97 -38.95 -4.97
CA HIS A 4 -48.03 -38.65 -3.85
C HIS A 4 -48.05 -37.12 -3.62
N ILE A 5 -48.79 -36.59 -2.63
CA ILE A 5 -48.42 -36.38 -1.21
C ILE A 5 -47.18 -35.46 -1.05
N LEU A 6 -47.38 -34.23 -0.56
CA LEU A 6 -46.93 -33.74 0.77
C LEU A 6 -46.97 -32.20 0.86
N THR A 7 -47.85 -31.74 1.75
CA THR A 7 -47.75 -30.52 2.57
C THR A 7 -46.34 -30.26 3.12
N PHE A 8 -45.89 -29.01 3.14
CA PHE A 8 -44.98 -28.56 4.20
C PHE A 8 -45.21 -27.11 4.61
N HIS A 9 -44.98 -26.87 5.90
CA HIS A 9 -45.60 -25.87 6.74
C HIS A 9 -44.97 -24.47 6.68
N ARG A 10 -45.79 -23.48 7.07
CA ARG A 10 -45.38 -22.22 7.70
C ARG A 10 -44.18 -22.42 8.65
N GLY A 11 -43.16 -21.59 8.50
CA GLY A 11 -42.13 -21.35 9.50
C GLY A 11 -41.78 -19.86 9.55
N GLN A 12 -42.31 -19.16 10.54
CA GLN A 12 -41.78 -17.88 11.00
C GLN A 12 -40.46 -18.13 11.75
N ALA A 13 -39.46 -17.27 11.63
CA ALA A 13 -38.54 -16.97 12.74
C ALA A 13 -37.73 -15.70 12.48
N LEU A 14 -37.90 -14.76 13.41
CA LEU A 14 -37.16 -13.52 13.58
C LEU A 14 -35.73 -13.75 14.10
N ASN A 15 -34.92 -12.69 13.89
CA ASN A 15 -33.83 -12.21 14.74
C ASN A 15 -32.56 -13.04 14.90
N LYS A 16 -31.43 -12.40 14.55
CA LYS A 16 -30.33 -12.05 15.48
C LYS A 16 -29.58 -10.87 14.83
N LEU A 17 -29.82 -9.64 15.29
CA LEU A 17 -29.02 -8.97 16.32
C LEU A 17 -27.53 -8.84 15.95
N THR A 18 -27.10 -7.58 16.03
CA THR A 18 -25.73 -7.09 16.27
C THR A 18 -24.70 -7.11 15.14
N ARG A 19 -24.59 -5.95 14.47
CA ARG A 19 -23.34 -5.17 14.54
C ARG A 19 -23.64 -3.68 14.45
N ARG A 20 -24.07 -3.10 15.57
CA ARG A 20 -23.72 -1.71 15.88
C ARG A 20 -22.20 -1.67 16.04
N ARG A 21 -21.47 -1.38 14.97
CA ARG A 21 -20.20 -0.64 15.08
C ARG A 21 -20.60 0.78 14.70
N ALA A 22 -21.08 1.57 15.66
CA ALA A 22 -20.20 2.53 16.31
C ALA A 22 -19.22 3.07 15.26
N SER A 23 -19.69 4.03 14.45
CA SER A 23 -18.80 4.99 13.81
C SER A 23 -18.11 5.73 14.94
N LEU A 24 -17.05 5.11 15.45
CA LEU A 24 -15.99 5.82 16.13
C LEU A 24 -15.39 6.70 15.04
N VAL A 25 -15.91 7.93 14.97
CA VAL A 25 -15.19 9.05 14.42
C VAL A 25 -13.93 9.14 15.25
N VAL A 26 -12.88 8.43 14.81
CA VAL A 26 -11.53 8.60 15.32
C VAL A 26 -11.13 9.99 14.84
N SER A 27 -11.41 10.97 15.69
CA SER A 27 -10.75 12.25 15.65
C SER A 27 -9.29 12.01 16.05
N ALA A 28 -8.46 11.64 15.07
CA ALA A 28 -7.02 11.62 15.23
C ALA A 28 -6.50 13.05 15.11
N SER A 29 -6.55 13.79 16.21
CA SER A 29 -5.76 15.00 16.38
C SER A 29 -4.44 14.64 17.02
N SER A 30 -3.39 14.44 16.23
CA SER A 30 -2.01 14.51 16.71
C SER A 30 -1.09 14.77 15.53
N SER A 31 -0.65 16.02 15.38
CA SER A 31 0.57 16.45 14.66
C SER A 31 1.12 15.40 13.69
N SER A 32 0.45 15.20 12.55
CA SER A 32 0.83 14.17 11.60
C SER A 32 2.07 14.60 10.84
N ASP A 33 3.24 14.30 11.38
CA ASP A 33 4.46 14.20 10.59
C ASP A 33 4.23 13.08 9.58
N LYS A 34 3.77 13.47 8.39
CA LYS A 34 3.57 12.55 7.27
C LYS A 34 4.91 11.85 7.06
N GLN A 35 4.88 10.53 7.12
CA GLN A 35 6.07 9.73 6.87
C GLN A 35 6.53 10.02 5.44
N VAL A 36 7.81 10.38 5.28
CA VAL A 36 8.38 10.81 4.01
C VAL A 36 9.27 9.71 3.44
N VAL A 37 9.00 9.35 2.19
CA VAL A 37 9.81 8.44 1.39
C VAL A 37 10.60 9.26 0.38
N LEU A 38 11.93 9.23 0.47
CA LEU A 38 12.82 9.98 -0.41
C LEU A 38 13.37 9.07 -1.51
N VAL A 39 13.23 9.44 -2.77
CA VAL A 39 13.74 8.67 -3.92
C VAL A 39 14.93 9.39 -4.56
N CYS A 40 16.06 8.69 -4.67
CA CYS A 40 17.28 9.24 -5.25
C CYS A 40 17.11 9.54 -6.75
N GLN A 41 17.34 10.79 -7.14
CA GLN A 41 17.14 11.29 -8.49
C GLN A 41 18.42 11.88 -9.09
N ASN A 42 19.59 11.63 -8.49
CA ASN A 42 20.87 11.91 -9.13
C ASN A 42 21.05 11.14 -10.45
N LYS A 43 21.91 11.65 -11.34
CA LYS A 43 22.17 11.17 -12.71
C LYS A 43 22.41 9.67 -12.78
N GLU A 44 23.25 9.11 -11.92
CA GLU A 44 23.59 7.68 -11.90
C GLU A 44 22.38 6.82 -11.51
N CYS A 45 21.59 7.24 -10.53
CA CYS A 45 20.36 6.55 -10.14
C CYS A 45 19.30 6.64 -11.26
N LYS A 46 19.17 7.80 -11.93
CA LYS A 46 18.31 7.97 -13.10
C LYS A 46 18.69 7.02 -14.24
N GLN A 47 19.99 6.87 -14.55
CA GLN A 47 20.48 5.90 -15.55
C GLN A 47 20.14 4.44 -15.18
N ARG A 48 20.05 4.15 -13.89
CA ARG A 48 19.72 2.82 -13.35
C ARG A 48 18.22 2.58 -13.15
N GLY A 49 17.38 3.54 -13.54
CA GLY A 49 15.93 3.39 -13.53
C GLY A 49 15.19 4.15 -12.42
N ALA A 50 15.83 5.08 -11.70
CA ALA A 50 15.18 5.81 -10.60
C ALA A 50 13.91 6.57 -10.99
N ARG A 51 13.75 6.97 -12.26
CA ARG A 51 12.49 7.55 -12.75
C ARG A 51 11.32 6.56 -12.67
N ARG A 52 11.57 5.28 -12.94
CA ARG A 52 10.55 4.22 -12.78
C ARG A 52 10.30 3.93 -11.31
N THR A 53 11.35 3.92 -10.50
CA THR A 53 11.25 3.80 -9.04
C THR A 53 10.39 4.91 -8.44
N LEU A 54 10.59 6.17 -8.82
CA LEU A 54 9.79 7.31 -8.36
C LEU A 54 8.32 7.16 -8.77
N LYS A 55 8.04 6.81 -10.03
CA LYS A 55 6.65 6.60 -10.49
C LYS A 55 5.93 5.51 -9.69
N CYS A 56 6.61 4.39 -9.44
CA CYS A 56 6.06 3.31 -8.62
C CYS A 56 5.85 3.77 -7.17
N ALA A 57 6.83 4.45 -6.56
CA ALA A 57 6.71 4.99 -5.22
C ALA A 57 5.53 5.97 -5.08
N LEU A 58 5.33 6.87 -6.06
CA LEU A 58 4.20 7.79 -6.09
C LEU A 58 2.85 7.05 -6.16
N ALA A 59 2.73 6.04 -7.02
CA ALA A 59 1.50 5.25 -7.13
C ALA A 59 1.16 4.50 -5.83
N LEU A 60 2.17 3.94 -5.16
CA LEU A 60 1.99 3.31 -3.84
C LEU A 60 1.57 4.35 -2.80
N ALA A 61 2.21 5.52 -2.80
CA ALA A 61 1.95 6.59 -1.86
C ALA A 61 0.53 7.17 -1.95
N GLU A 62 -0.04 7.25 -3.14
CA GLU A 62 -1.45 7.66 -3.34
C GLU A 62 -2.42 6.73 -2.61
N THR A 63 -2.15 5.41 -2.63
CA THR A 63 -2.99 4.41 -1.95
C THR A 63 -2.75 4.39 -0.45
N LEU A 64 -1.51 4.63 -0.04
CA LEU A 64 -1.06 4.44 1.34
C LEU A 64 -1.04 5.73 2.18
N ASN A 65 -1.41 6.87 1.59
CA ASN A 65 -1.37 8.20 2.23
C ASN A 65 0.02 8.56 2.80
N VAL A 66 1.08 8.20 2.07
CA VAL A 66 2.48 8.50 2.39
C VAL A 66 2.96 9.67 1.54
N GLN A 67 3.92 10.45 2.03
CA GLN A 67 4.54 11.50 1.22
C GLN A 67 5.77 10.93 0.51
N VAL A 68 5.90 11.18 -0.79
CA VAL A 68 7.09 10.81 -1.57
C VAL A 68 7.73 12.07 -2.13
N GLU A 69 9.04 12.19 -1.95
CA GLU A 69 9.81 13.32 -2.47
C GLU A 69 11.03 12.84 -3.27
N GLU A 70 11.46 13.70 -4.19
CA GLU A 70 12.73 13.51 -4.89
C GLU A 70 13.87 14.01 -4.00
N GLN A 71 14.92 13.21 -3.89
CA GLN A 71 16.15 13.57 -3.21
C GLN A 71 17.31 13.48 -4.20
N ASP A 72 18.33 14.32 -4.05
CA ASP A 72 19.47 14.33 -4.96
C ASP A 72 20.29 13.04 -4.91
N CYS A 73 21.36 13.00 -4.12
CA CYS A 73 22.29 11.89 -4.06
C CYS A 73 22.47 11.42 -2.61
N PHE A 74 22.42 10.11 -2.41
CA PHE A 74 22.72 9.47 -1.13
C PHE A 74 24.17 8.96 -1.01
N GLY A 75 25.02 9.19 -2.01
CA GLY A 75 26.41 8.75 -2.00
C GLY A 75 26.67 7.31 -2.50
N ASP A 76 25.65 6.44 -2.52
CA ASP A 76 25.80 5.02 -2.88
C ASP A 76 25.33 4.67 -4.30
N CYS A 77 25.85 5.37 -5.31
CA CYS A 77 25.43 5.20 -6.71
C CYS A 77 25.64 3.78 -7.27
N ALA A 78 26.61 3.03 -6.74
CA ALA A 78 26.90 1.65 -7.17
C ALA A 78 25.69 0.72 -6.99
N MET A 79 24.88 0.99 -5.96
CA MET A 79 23.72 0.19 -5.59
C MET A 79 22.38 0.78 -6.06
N GLY A 80 22.40 1.91 -6.78
CA GLY A 80 21.19 2.61 -7.24
C GLY A 80 20.23 1.76 -8.09
N PRO A 81 18.92 2.09 -8.11
CA PRO A 81 18.27 3.22 -7.43
C PRO A 81 18.11 3.03 -5.93
N ASN A 82 18.23 4.12 -5.17
CA ASN A 82 18.17 4.12 -3.70
C ASN A 82 16.94 4.89 -3.22
N ILE A 83 16.35 4.43 -2.12
CA ILE A 83 15.20 5.03 -1.43
C ILE A 83 15.54 5.18 0.05
N SER A 84 15.09 6.25 0.69
CA SER A 84 15.09 6.38 2.15
C SER A 84 13.66 6.41 2.66
N VAL A 85 13.38 5.65 3.72
CA VAL A 85 12.08 5.66 4.41
C VAL A 85 12.40 5.92 5.89
N ASN A 86 11.96 7.05 6.43
CA ASN A 86 12.27 7.44 7.81
C ASN A 86 13.76 7.27 8.16
N GLU A 87 14.64 7.85 7.33
CA GLU A 87 16.12 7.77 7.47
C GLU A 87 16.73 6.38 7.24
N LYS A 88 15.92 5.34 7.02
CA LYS A 88 16.39 3.99 6.69
C LYS A 88 16.61 3.85 5.19
N MET A 89 17.84 3.48 4.81
CA MET A 89 18.22 3.30 3.42
C MET A 89 17.85 1.94 2.84
N PHE A 90 17.27 1.96 1.63
CA PHE A 90 16.96 0.82 0.80
C PHE A 90 17.69 0.95 -0.54
N TYR A 91 18.42 -0.09 -0.91
CA TYR A 91 19.29 -0.08 -2.08
C TYR A 91 18.77 -0.99 -3.19
N GLY A 92 19.03 -0.61 -4.44
CA GLY A 92 18.71 -1.43 -5.62
C GLY A 92 17.20 -1.60 -5.83
N CYS A 93 16.41 -0.59 -5.51
CA CYS A 93 14.95 -0.55 -5.63
C CYS A 93 14.50 -0.39 -7.09
N LYS A 94 14.77 -1.43 -7.90
CA LYS A 94 14.45 -1.47 -9.35
C LYS A 94 13.09 -2.08 -9.65
N THR A 95 12.57 -2.92 -8.76
CA THR A 95 11.33 -3.68 -8.96
C THR A 95 10.24 -3.20 -8.00
N PRO A 96 8.96 -3.31 -8.38
CA PRO A 96 7.84 -3.00 -7.49
C PRO A 96 7.94 -3.71 -6.14
N ASP A 97 8.33 -4.98 -6.11
CA ASP A 97 8.48 -5.75 -4.86
C ASP A 97 9.47 -5.14 -3.88
N LYS A 98 10.62 -4.65 -4.37
CA LYS A 98 11.63 -4.02 -3.52
C LYS A 98 11.18 -2.65 -3.03
N ILE A 99 10.37 -1.95 -3.81
CA ILE A 99 9.81 -0.66 -3.43
C ILE A 99 8.73 -0.89 -2.37
N ALA A 100 7.82 -1.84 -2.60
CA ALA A 100 6.83 -2.29 -1.63
C ALA A 100 7.47 -2.73 -0.31
N ALA A 101 8.56 -3.50 -0.36
CA ALA A 101 9.29 -3.91 0.84
C ALA A 101 9.85 -2.70 1.64
N ALA A 102 10.18 -1.59 0.99
CA ALA A 102 10.56 -0.36 1.68
C ALA A 102 9.33 0.31 2.33
N PHE A 103 8.21 0.41 1.61
CA PHE A 103 6.95 0.97 2.14
C PHE A 103 6.36 0.16 3.30
N ALA A 104 6.56 -1.16 3.31
CA ALA A 104 6.15 -2.02 4.43
C ALA A 104 6.91 -1.72 5.74
N THR A 105 7.95 -0.88 5.71
CA THR A 105 8.64 -0.42 6.93
C THR A 105 8.13 0.91 7.46
N VAL A 106 7.18 1.55 6.78
CA VAL A 106 6.53 2.77 7.27
C VAL A 106 5.61 2.40 8.43
N GLU A 107 5.74 3.12 9.53
CA GLU A 107 4.88 2.91 10.70
C GLU A 107 3.43 3.27 10.40
N GLY A 108 2.50 2.41 10.84
CA GLY A 108 1.07 2.62 10.65
C GLY A 108 0.51 2.19 9.30
N ILE A 109 1.32 1.52 8.46
CA ILE A 109 0.86 0.91 7.21
C ILE A 109 0.79 -0.61 7.39
N ASP A 110 -0.37 -1.18 7.10
CA ASP A 110 -0.55 -2.63 7.06
C ASP A 110 0.13 -3.23 5.82
N ALA A 111 0.84 -4.35 6.00
CA ALA A 111 1.55 -5.03 4.92
C ALA A 111 0.60 -5.47 3.78
N ASP A 112 -0.65 -5.82 4.11
CA ASP A 112 -1.69 -6.18 3.14
C ASP A 112 -2.04 -4.99 2.25
N ALA A 113 -2.14 -3.77 2.83
CA ALA A 113 -2.41 -2.56 2.04
C ALA A 113 -1.25 -2.25 1.08
N VAL A 114 -0.01 -2.53 1.47
CA VAL A 114 1.16 -2.40 0.59
C VAL A 114 1.10 -3.39 -0.56
N ASP A 115 0.71 -4.64 -0.31
CA ASP A 115 0.59 -5.66 -1.37
C ASP A 115 -0.56 -5.35 -2.33
N GLU A 116 -1.69 -4.85 -1.82
CA GLU A 116 -2.80 -4.36 -2.65
C GLU A 116 -2.35 -3.19 -3.54
N ALA A 117 -1.63 -2.20 -2.99
CA ALA A 117 -1.12 -1.07 -3.75
C ALA A 117 -0.10 -1.50 -4.83
N ARG A 118 0.79 -2.45 -4.48
CA ARG A 118 1.75 -3.06 -5.42
C ARG A 118 1.02 -3.77 -6.57
N THR A 119 0.05 -4.62 -6.24
CA THR A 119 -0.73 -5.39 -7.21
C THR A 119 -1.53 -4.45 -8.13
N ALA A 120 -2.14 -3.40 -7.58
CA ALA A 120 -2.84 -2.38 -8.35
C ALA A 120 -1.90 -1.66 -9.34
N TYR A 121 -0.69 -1.30 -8.91
CA TYR A 121 0.33 -0.72 -9.79
C TYR A 121 0.74 -1.71 -10.89
N GLU A 122 0.99 -2.97 -10.57
CA GLU A 122 1.37 -3.99 -11.57
C GLU A 122 0.28 -4.22 -12.61
N ASN A 123 -0.98 -4.29 -12.20
CA ASN A 123 -2.12 -4.41 -13.10
C ASN A 123 -2.28 -3.18 -14.02
N SER A 124 -1.85 -1.99 -13.56
CA SER A 124 -1.89 -0.77 -14.39
C SER A 124 -0.86 -0.73 -15.52
N LEU A 125 0.11 -1.66 -15.52
CA LEU A 125 1.16 -1.76 -16.54
C LEU A 125 0.81 -2.71 -17.70
N GLN A 126 -0.29 -3.47 -17.57
CA GLN A 126 -0.78 -4.43 -18.57
C GLN A 126 -1.72 -3.76 -19.57
#